data_AF-A0A970LJ81-F1
#
_entry.id   AF-A0A970LJ81-F1
#
_cell.length_a   1.000
_cell.length_b   1.000
_cell.length_c   1.000
_cell.angle_alpha   90.00
_cell.angle_beta   90.00
_cell.angle_gamma   90.00
#
_symmetry.space_group_name_H-M   'P 1'
#
loop_
_entity.id
_entity.type
_entity.pdbx_description
1 polymer ?
#
loop_
_entity_poly.entity_id
_entity_poly.type
_entity_poly.pdbx_seq_one_letter_code
_entity_poly.pdbx_strand_id
1 'polypeptide(L)'
;MSLARKIEEVLKNELKPESIRTVIEMAEFLKYKENQKLWLKINESEHEYITDDEQSYHDKIKTTGEFISQEELLKELGINQDEI
;
A
#
# COMPACT_ATOMS: atom_id res chain seq x y z
N MET A 1 -7.79 -16.85 9.57
CA MET A 1 -9.07 -16.10 9.57
C MET A 1 -8.79 -14.61 9.38
N SER A 2 -9.56 -13.92 8.53
CA SER A 2 -9.43 -12.47 8.30
C SER A 2 -9.90 -11.66 9.51
N LEU A 3 -9.47 -10.40 9.61
CA LEU A 3 -9.90 -9.48 10.67
C LEU A 3 -11.42 -9.28 10.63
N ALA A 4 -11.98 -9.10 9.44
CA ALA A 4 -13.42 -9.01 9.22
C ALA A 4 -14.20 -10.20 9.82
N ARG A 5 -13.78 -11.45 9.54
CA ARG A 5 -14.43 -12.65 10.09
C ARG A 5 -14.37 -12.72 11.61
N LYS A 6 -13.25 -12.32 12.22
CA LYS A 6 -13.10 -12.30 13.67
C LYS A 6 -14.06 -11.28 14.31
N ILE A 7 -14.17 -10.08 13.72
CA ILE A 7 -15.07 -9.02 14.20
C ILE A 7 -16.53 -9.48 14.09
N GLU A 8 -16.89 -10.10 12.97
CA GLU A 8 -18.23 -10.64 12.75
C GLU A 8 -18.58 -11.74 13.75
N GLU A 9 -17.69 -12.72 13.98
CA GLU A 9 -17.93 -13.80 14.95
C GLU A 9 -18.13 -13.31 16.38
N VAL A 10 -17.40 -12.27 16.78
CA VAL A 10 -17.47 -11.68 18.12
C VAL A 10 -18.73 -10.83 18.29
N LEU A 11 -19.09 -10.01 17.29
CA LEU A 11 -20.12 -8.99 17.43
C LEU A 11 -21.50 -9.41 16.88
N LYS A 12 -21.62 -10.54 16.19
CA LYS A 12 -22.88 -11.02 15.56
C LYS A 12 -24.10 -11.10 16.48
N ASN A 13 -23.89 -11.27 17.79
CA ASN A 13 -24.97 -11.36 18.78
C ASN A 13 -25.23 -10.03 19.51
N GLU A 14 -24.34 -9.05 19.35
CA GLU A 14 -24.36 -7.79 20.11
C GLU A 14 -24.79 -6.60 19.24
N LEU A 15 -24.53 -6.68 17.93
CA LEU A 15 -24.73 -5.58 17.00
C LEU A 15 -25.54 -6.03 15.77
N LYS A 16 -26.24 -5.07 15.18
CA LYS A 16 -26.86 -5.26 13.87
C LYS A 16 -25.78 -5.41 12.79
N PRO A 17 -26.06 -6.13 11.69
CA PRO A 17 -25.10 -6.34 10.60
C PRO A 17 -24.49 -5.04 10.06
N GLU A 18 -25.27 -3.96 9.97
CA GLU A 18 -24.80 -2.66 9.48
C GLU A 18 -23.77 -2.02 10.42
N SER A 19 -23.98 -2.18 11.74
CA SER A 19 -23.04 -1.71 12.75
C SER A 19 -21.76 -2.54 12.74
N ILE A 20 -21.86 -3.86 12.55
CA ILE A 20 -20.69 -4.74 12.41
C ILE A 20 -19.87 -4.34 11.18
N ARG A 21 -20.53 -4.09 10.04
CA ARG A 21 -19.87 -3.60 8.83
C ARG A 21 -19.10 -2.31 9.07
N THR A 22 -19.72 -1.35 9.76
CA THR A 22 -19.08 -0.08 10.11
C THR A 22 -17.82 -0.30 10.95
N VAL A 23 -17.87 -1.19 11.95
CA VAL A 23 -16.70 -1.53 12.79
C VAL A 23 -15.59 -2.17 11.96
N ILE A 24 -15.92 -3.06 11.01
CA ILE A 24 -14.95 -3.67 10.10
C ILE A 24 -14.27 -2.59 9.25
N GLU A 25 -15.04 -1.71 8.62
CA GLU A 25 -14.52 -0.62 7.78
C GLU A 25 -13.60 0.32 8.58
N MET A 26 -13.97 0.67 9.82
CA MET A 26 -13.12 1.47 10.70
C MET A 26 -11.82 0.75 11.08
N ALA A 27 -11.88 -0.54 11.40
CA ALA A 27 -10.71 -1.32 11.77
C ALA A 27 -9.72 -1.46 10.59
N GLU A 28 -10.24 -1.66 9.38
CA GLU A 28 -9.42 -1.69 8.16
C GLU A 28 -8.78 -0.35 7.85
N PHE A 29 -9.53 0.75 8.01
CA PHE A 29 -8.99 2.11 7.86
C PHE A 29 -7.87 2.41 8.86
N LEU A 30 -8.06 2.06 10.14
CA LEU A 30 -7.04 2.24 11.16
C LEU A 30 -5.77 1.44 10.87
N LYS A 31 -5.93 0.17 10.47
CA LYS A 31 -4.81 -0.68 10.05
C LYS A 31 -4.06 -0.07 8.85
N TYR A 32 -4.79 0.45 7.87
CA TYR A 32 -4.19 1.15 6.74
C TYR A 32 -3.41 2.39 7.20
N LYS A 33 -3.97 3.19 8.12
CA LYS A 33 -3.30 4.37 8.67
C LYS A 33 -2.03 4.05 9.45
N GLU A 34 -2.03 2.97 10.23
CA GLU A 34 -0.83 2.50 10.92
C GLU A 34 0.27 2.08 9.92
N ASN A 35 -0.11 1.36 8.85
CA ASN A 35 0.83 1.02 7.79
C ASN A 35 1.38 2.27 7.09
N GLN A 36 0.54 3.25 6.79
CA GLN A 36 0.99 4.53 6.23
C GLN A 36 2.01 5.22 7.16
N LYS A 37 1.77 5.20 8.47
CA LYS A 37 2.70 5.78 9.45
C LYS A 37 4.06 5.09 9.43
N LEU A 38 4.10 3.77 9.23
CA LEU A 38 5.35 3.03 9.08
C LEU A 38 6.11 3.47 7.82
N TRP A 39 5.42 3.58 6.69
CA TRP A 39 6.01 4.07 5.44
C TRP A 39 6.53 5.50 5.56
N LEU A 40 5.78 6.40 6.22
CA LEU A 40 6.23 7.76 6.48
C LEU A 40 7.53 7.78 7.30
N LYS A 41 7.65 6.95 8.34
CA LYS A 41 8.88 6.84 9.12
C LYS A 41 10.07 6.35 8.30
N ILE A 42 9.85 5.37 7.43
CA ILE A 42 10.89 4.87 6.52
C ILE A 42 11.35 6.01 5.60
N ASN A 43 10.41 6.77 5.06
CA ASN A 43 10.71 7.91 4.18
C ASN A 43 11.40 9.06 4.93
N GLU A 44 11.00 9.35 6.16
CA GLU A 44 11.66 10.34 7.01
C GLU A 44 13.10 9.93 7.33
N SER A 45 13.37 8.63 7.48
CA SER A 45 14.71 8.10 7.78
C SER A 45 15.56 7.88 6.52
N GLU A 46 15.04 8.20 5.33
CA GLU A 46 15.72 7.95 4.05
C GLU A 46 17.11 8.59 4.00
N HIS A 47 17.23 9.83 4.49
CA HIS A 47 18.48 10.60 4.57
C HIS A 47 19.58 9.96 5.45
N GLU A 48 19.24 8.96 6.27
CA GLU A 48 20.23 8.18 7.05
C GLU A 48 20.93 7.12 6.19
N TYR A 49 20.33 6.74 5.05
CA TYR A 49 20.76 5.63 4.21
C TYR A 49 21.22 6.07 2.82
N ILE A 50 20.76 7.22 2.35
CA ILE A 50 21.21 7.84 1.10
C ILE A 50 21.66 9.27 1.37
N THR A 51 22.74 9.66 0.71
CA THR A 51 23.22 11.04 0.77
C THR A 51 22.37 11.96 -0.11
N ASP A 52 22.36 13.26 0.18
CA ASP A 52 21.63 14.27 -0.60
C ASP A 52 22.04 14.27 -2.10
N ASP A 53 23.31 13.97 -2.39
CA ASP A 53 23.83 13.87 -3.76
C ASP A 53 23.29 12.63 -4.49
N GLU A 54 23.18 11.49 -3.81
CA GLU A 54 22.59 10.26 -4.34
C GLU A 54 21.09 10.43 -4.57
N GLN A 55 20.39 11.07 -3.64
CA GLN A 55 18.97 11.38 -3.82
C GLN A 55 18.73 12.32 -5.00
N SER A 56 19.55 13.37 -5.13
CA SER A 56 19.49 14.30 -6.26
C SER A 56 19.78 13.61 -7.60
N TYR A 57 20.70 12.64 -7.61
CA TYR A 57 20.98 11.82 -8.78
C TYR A 57 19.79 10.91 -9.14
N HIS A 58 19.16 10.27 -8.14
CA HIS A 58 17.97 9.45 -8.34
C HIS A 58 16.79 10.27 -8.87
N ASP A 59 16.55 11.45 -8.31
CA ASP A 59 15.47 12.34 -8.76
C ASP A 59 15.73 12.88 -10.17
N LYS A 60 17.00 13.15 -10.51
CA LYS A 60 17.37 13.47 -11.88
C LYS A 60 17.06 12.30 -12.82
N ILE A 61 17.48 11.07 -12.48
CA ILE A 61 17.17 9.87 -13.29
C ILE A 61 15.67 9.66 -13.42
N LYS A 62 14.89 9.77 -12.33
CA LYS A 62 13.43 9.68 -12.40
C LYS A 62 12.87 10.74 -13.35
N THR A 63 13.35 11.98 -13.28
CA THR A 63 12.81 13.07 -14.09
C THR A 63 13.26 12.99 -15.56
N THR A 64 14.45 12.48 -15.83
CA THR A 64 15.02 12.34 -17.18
C THR A 64 14.80 10.94 -17.80
N GLY A 65 14.28 10.00 -17.03
CA GLY A 65 14.08 8.62 -17.46
C GLY A 65 12.89 8.53 -18.39
N GLU A 66 13.03 7.74 -19.45
CA GLU A 66 11.89 7.28 -20.23
C GLU A 66 11.14 6.25 -19.39
N PHE A 67 10.04 6.66 -18.78
CA PHE A 67 9.14 5.74 -18.13
C PHE A 67 8.43 4.92 -19.20
N ILE A 68 8.66 3.61 -19.20
CA ILE A 68 7.81 2.69 -19.94
C ILE A 68 6.51 2.52 -19.17
N SER A 69 5.39 2.52 -19.89
CA SER A 69 4.11 2.17 -19.30
C SER A 69 4.13 0.74 -18.77
N GLN A 70 3.27 0.44 -17.80
CA GLN A 70 3.11 -0.94 -17.31
C GLN A 70 2.76 -1.90 -18.46
N GLU A 71 1.98 -1.45 -19.45
CA GLU A 71 1.64 -2.22 -20.65
C GLU A 71 2.85 -2.52 -21.54
N GLU A 72 3.75 -1.54 -21.73
CA GLU A 72 5.00 -1.73 -22.46
C GLU A 72 5.94 -2.69 -21.74
N LEU A 73 6.06 -2.57 -20.41
CA LEU A 73 6.84 -3.50 -19.60
C LEU A 73 6.30 -4.93 -19.68
N LEU A 74 4.99 -5.11 -19.57
CA LEU A 74 4.36 -6.43 -19.68
C LEU A 74 4.57 -7.05 -21.05
N LYS A 75 4.49 -6.23 -22.10
CA LYS A 75 4.78 -6.65 -23.48
C LYS A 75 6.24 -7.05 -23.67
N GLU A 76 7.20 -6.31 -23.12
CA GLU A 76 8.62 -6.67 -23.16
C GLU A 76 8.92 -7.97 -22.40
N LEU A 77 8.26 -8.17 -21.26
CA LEU A 77 8.39 -9.37 -20.43
C LEU A 77 7.63 -10.57 -20.99
N GLY A 78 6.83 -10.38 -22.06
CA GLY A 78 6.02 -11.44 -22.66
C GLY A 78 4.89 -11.95 -21.75
N ILE A 79 4.45 -11.12 -20.79
CA ILE A 79 3.39 -11.45 -19.84
C ILE A 79 2.09 -10.87 -20.38
N ASN A 80 1.07 -11.72 -20.52
CA ASN A 80 -0.24 -11.22 -20.92
C ASN A 80 -0.90 -10.52 -19.73
N GLN A 81 -1.59 -9.41 -19.99
CA GLN A 81 -2.29 -8.65 -18.96
C GLN A 81 -3.36 -9.48 -18.22
N ASP A 82 -3.85 -10.54 -18.87
CA ASP A 82 -4.79 -11.53 -18.33
C ASP A 82 -4.14 -12.58 -17.38
N GLU A 83 -2.81 -12.61 -17.28
CA GLU A 83 -2.04 -13.50 -16.40
C GLU A 83 -1.74 -12.87 -15.02
N ILE A 84 -2.19 -11.64 -14.77
CA ILE A 84 -2.01 -10.84 -13.53
C ILE A 84 -3.36 -10.62 -12.85
#